data_AF-A0A7J4G114-F1
#
_entry.id   AF-A0A7J4G114-F1
#
_cell.length_a   1.000
_cell.length_b   1.000
_cell.length_c   1.000
_cell.angle_alpha   90.00
_cell.angle_beta   90.00
_cell.angle_gamma   90.00
#
_symmetry.space_group_name_H-M   'P 1'
#
loop_
_entity.id
_entity.type
_entity.pdbx_description
1 polymer ?
#
loop_
_entity_poly.entity_id
_entity_poly.type
_entity_poly.pdbx_seq_one_letter_code
_entity_poly.pdbx_strand_id
1 'polypeptide(L)'
;MCCFLRIFKSYHNQGILSEKKSMQFYDEKAGMFLPDRYVEGTCPKCGFEEARSDECEKCGDLYDPSELINPKSKISGGSPQLKETSHWYFPLGKYQERLEKFIDDANEKFGWKNNVLQYCKGWFKDGLKDRAVTRDLEWGVKVPLDSSEGKALYVWFEAVLGYISATKELFKNKENPDEWKDYWQGENTRYIAFIGKDNIVFHTII
;
A
#
# COMPACT_ATOMS: atom_id res chain seq x y z
N MET A 1 -6.46 11.06 18.46
CA MET A 1 -5.66 9.99 17.83
C MET A 1 -6.08 9.85 16.37
N CYS A 2 -5.13 9.89 15.42
CA CYS A 2 -5.43 9.84 13.99
C CYS A 2 -6.08 8.52 13.57
N CYS A 3 -6.98 8.56 12.57
CA CYS A 3 -7.80 7.42 12.18
C CYS A 3 -6.97 6.20 11.74
N PHE A 4 -5.91 6.45 10.98
CA PHE A 4 -5.02 5.41 10.45
C PHE A 4 -4.30 4.62 11.55
N LEU A 5 -3.80 5.26 12.62
CA LEU A 5 -3.14 4.55 13.73
C LEU A 5 -4.12 3.66 14.48
N ARG A 6 -5.37 4.12 14.66
CA ARG A 6 -6.42 3.34 15.33
C ARG A 6 -6.82 2.12 14.52
N ILE A 7 -6.98 2.27 13.21
CA ILE A 7 -7.35 1.17 12.31
C ILE A 7 -6.21 0.14 12.23
N PHE A 8 -4.96 0.60 12.08
CA PHE A 8 -3.80 -0.29 12.10
C PHE A 8 -3.74 -1.11 13.39
N LYS A 9 -3.80 -0.46 14.57
CA LYS A 9 -3.78 -1.16 15.87
C LYS A 9 -4.94 -2.15 15.99
N SER A 10 -6.13 -1.77 15.54
CA SER A 10 -7.30 -2.64 15.58
C SER A 10 -7.07 -3.92 14.75
N TYR A 11 -6.60 -3.78 13.50
CA TYR A 11 -6.33 -4.93 12.63
C TYR A 11 -5.17 -5.79 13.14
N HIS A 12 -4.12 -5.16 13.67
CA HIS A 12 -3.02 -5.86 14.31
C HIS A 12 -3.48 -6.69 15.51
N ASN A 13 -4.21 -6.08 16.45
CA ASN A 13 -4.67 -6.73 17.68
C ASN A 13 -5.69 -7.85 17.43
N GLN A 14 -6.42 -7.79 16.32
CA GLN A 14 -7.34 -8.84 15.87
C GLN A 14 -6.62 -9.97 15.11
N GLY A 15 -5.30 -9.89 14.90
CA GLY A 15 -4.55 -10.87 14.13
C GLY A 15 -4.88 -10.88 12.63
N ILE A 16 -5.47 -9.79 12.12
CA ILE A 16 -5.79 -9.66 10.69
C ILE A 16 -4.51 -9.45 9.89
N LEU A 17 -3.59 -8.65 10.41
CA LEU A 17 -2.32 -8.38 9.75
C LEU A 17 -1.33 -9.52 9.97
N SER A 18 -0.69 -9.98 8.90
CA SER A 18 0.38 -10.98 8.96
C SER A 18 1.73 -10.31 8.74
N GLU A 19 2.69 -10.52 9.63
CA GLU A 19 4.08 -10.12 9.40
C GLU A 19 4.75 -11.10 8.42
N LYS A 20 5.46 -10.56 7.43
CA LYS A 20 6.29 -11.35 6.50
C LYS A 20 7.67 -10.73 6.41
N LYS A 21 8.69 -11.58 6.34
CA LYS A 21 10.09 -11.21 6.16
C LYS A 21 10.48 -11.32 4.69
N SER A 22 11.34 -10.42 4.23
CA SER A 22 11.90 -10.40 2.88
C SER A 22 13.31 -9.82 2.91
N MET A 23 14.12 -10.18 1.91
CA MET A 23 15.41 -9.53 1.69
C MET A 23 15.19 -8.28 0.84
N GLN A 24 15.75 -7.15 1.27
CA GLN A 24 15.76 -5.90 0.50
C GLN A 24 17.15 -5.28 0.55
N PHE A 25 17.51 -4.54 -0.50
CA PHE A 25 18.77 -3.82 -0.55
C PHE A 25 18.76 -2.65 0.44
N TYR A 26 19.82 -2.53 1.23
CA TYR A 26 20.06 -1.46 2.18
C TYR A 26 21.33 -0.70 1.80
N ASP A 27 21.22 0.61 1.74
CA ASP A 27 22.32 1.51 1.47
C ASP A 27 22.87 2.06 2.78
N GLU A 28 24.07 1.63 3.17
CA GLU A 28 24.71 2.07 4.41
C GLU A 28 25.11 3.55 4.39
N LYS A 29 25.39 4.11 3.21
CA LYS A 29 25.75 5.53 3.08
C LYS A 29 24.51 6.42 3.18
N ALA A 30 23.40 5.98 2.59
CA ALA A 30 22.13 6.69 2.66
C ALA A 30 21.35 6.41 3.96
N GLY A 31 21.69 5.33 4.67
CA GLY A 31 21.03 4.94 5.92
C GLY A 31 19.59 4.47 5.72
N MET A 32 19.28 3.82 4.58
CA MET A 32 17.92 3.42 4.26
C MET A 32 17.84 2.14 3.40
N PHE A 33 16.72 1.44 3.51
CA PHE A 33 16.34 0.42 2.53
C PHE A 33 15.97 1.09 1.20
N LEU A 34 16.36 0.46 0.10
CA LEU A 34 16.16 0.95 -1.25
C LEU A 34 14.94 0.25 -1.88
N PRO A 35 13.86 0.98 -2.20
CA PRO A 35 12.87 0.54 -3.16
C PRO A 35 13.52 0.08 -4.46
N ASP A 36 12.91 -0.88 -5.16
CA ASP A 36 13.54 -1.56 -6.31
C ASP A 36 14.00 -0.60 -7.41
N ARG A 37 13.21 0.46 -7.67
CA ARG A 37 13.54 1.52 -8.64
C ARG A 37 14.84 2.28 -8.36
N TYR A 38 15.34 2.25 -7.12
CA TYR A 38 16.57 2.92 -6.69
C TYR A 38 17.77 1.97 -6.63
N VAL A 39 17.59 0.71 -7.03
CA VAL A 39 18.66 -0.25 -7.24
C VAL A 39 18.80 -0.48 -8.74
N GLU A 40 20.02 -0.40 -9.24
CA GLU A 40 20.37 -0.86 -10.59
C GLU A 40 21.48 -1.90 -10.52
N GLY A 41 21.55 -2.77 -11.51
CA GLY A 41 22.63 -3.72 -11.67
C GLY A 41 22.50 -4.52 -12.96
N THR A 42 23.36 -5.51 -13.11
CA THR A 42 23.39 -6.36 -14.28
C THR A 42 22.36 -7.49 -14.19
N CYS A 43 21.46 -7.56 -15.16
CA CYS A 43 20.47 -8.62 -15.28
C CYS A 43 21.15 -9.99 -15.37
N PRO A 44 20.76 -10.97 -14.52
CA PRO A 44 21.37 -12.29 -14.48
C PRO A 44 21.09 -13.13 -15.74
N LYS A 45 20.06 -12.79 -16.52
CA LYS A 45 19.70 -13.53 -17.75
C LYS A 45 20.33 -12.99 -19.02
N CYS A 46 20.26 -11.68 -19.23
CA CYS A 46 20.61 -11.07 -20.52
C CYS A 46 21.80 -10.09 -20.45
N GLY A 47 22.37 -9.88 -19.26
CA GLY A 47 23.53 -9.01 -19.08
C GLY A 47 23.26 -7.51 -19.21
N PHE A 48 21.99 -7.08 -19.18
CA PHE A 48 21.66 -5.65 -19.19
C PHE A 48 22.11 -4.96 -17.90
N GLU A 49 22.99 -3.96 -17.98
CA GLU A 49 23.68 -3.37 -16.82
C GLU A 49 22.86 -2.39 -15.98
N GLU A 50 21.68 -1.98 -16.46
CA GLU A 50 20.79 -1.02 -15.78
C GLU A 50 19.45 -1.65 -15.35
N ALA A 51 19.45 -2.97 -15.11
CA ALA A 51 18.28 -3.70 -14.68
C ALA A 51 17.93 -3.36 -13.22
N ARG A 52 16.64 -3.37 -12.86
CA ARG A 52 16.17 -3.13 -11.48
C ARG A 52 16.36 -4.39 -10.64
N SER A 53 16.19 -4.28 -9.31
CA SER A 53 16.34 -5.43 -8.40
C SER A 53 15.26 -6.49 -8.52
N ASP A 54 14.08 -6.16 -9.06
CA ASP A 54 12.95 -7.07 -9.20
C ASP A 54 12.65 -7.44 -10.66
N GLU A 55 13.05 -6.60 -11.61
CA GLU A 55 12.76 -6.79 -13.04
C GLU A 55 13.85 -6.25 -13.98
N CYS A 56 13.98 -6.87 -15.15
CA CYS A 56 14.80 -6.36 -16.24
C CYS A 56 13.95 -5.75 -17.35
N GLU A 57 14.07 -4.43 -17.55
CA GLU A 57 13.33 -3.71 -18.59
C GLU A 57 13.69 -4.13 -20.03
N LYS A 58 14.86 -4.75 -20.24
CA LYS A 58 15.33 -5.17 -21.57
C LYS A 58 14.74 -6.51 -22.03
N CYS A 59 14.68 -7.51 -21.15
CA CYS A 59 14.18 -8.85 -21.50
C CYS A 59 12.86 -9.22 -20.84
N GLY A 60 12.36 -8.38 -19.92
CA GLY A 60 11.09 -8.60 -19.20
C GLY A 60 11.15 -9.69 -18.13
N ASP A 61 12.35 -10.16 -17.76
CA ASP A 61 12.50 -11.20 -16.75
C ASP A 61 12.27 -10.64 -15.34
N LEU A 62 11.68 -11.45 -14.47
CA LEU A 62 11.48 -11.20 -13.05
C LEU A 62 12.38 -12.13 -12.25
N TYR A 63 13.07 -11.61 -11.25
CA TYR A 63 14.03 -12.38 -10.44
C TYR A 63 14.08 -11.87 -9.00
N ASP A 64 14.66 -12.66 -8.11
CA ASP A 64 14.87 -12.24 -6.73
C ASP A 64 15.98 -11.17 -6.66
N PRO A 65 15.89 -10.17 -5.76
CA PRO A 65 16.94 -9.18 -5.57
C PRO A 65 18.35 -9.76 -5.36
N SER A 66 18.47 -10.96 -4.80
CA SER A 66 19.75 -11.68 -4.63
C SER A 66 20.39 -12.18 -5.92
N GLU A 67 19.64 -12.25 -7.01
CA GLU A 67 20.14 -12.64 -8.33
C GLU A 67 20.71 -11.45 -9.12
N LEU A 68 20.45 -10.20 -8.68
CA LEU A 68 20.96 -9.02 -9.36
C LEU A 68 22.49 -8.93 -9.21
N ILE A 69 23.20 -8.88 -10.35
CA ILE A 69 24.65 -8.84 -10.36
C ILE A 69 25.12 -7.39 -10.23
N ASN A 70 26.18 -7.14 -9.45
CA ASN A 70 26.76 -5.80 -9.23
C ASN A 70 25.72 -4.73 -8.86
N PRO A 71 24.90 -4.94 -7.80
CA PRO A 71 23.89 -3.97 -7.41
C PRO A 71 24.55 -2.64 -7.02
N LYS A 72 23.88 -1.56 -7.38
CA LYS A 72 24.31 -0.18 -7.15
C LYS A 72 23.11 0.67 -6.75
N SER A 73 23.33 1.52 -5.76
CA SER A 73 22.35 2.50 -5.29
C SER A 73 22.32 3.69 -6.25
N LYS A 74 21.15 4.03 -6.77
CA LYS A 74 20.93 5.28 -7.51
C LYS A 74 20.95 6.52 -6.58
N ILE A 75 20.87 6.32 -5.27
CA ILE A 75 20.87 7.40 -4.27
C ILE A 75 22.31 7.79 -3.91
N SER A 76 23.15 6.84 -3.50
CA SER A 76 24.52 7.13 -3.05
C SER A 76 25.60 6.78 -4.07
N GLY A 77 25.28 6.02 -5.11
CA GLY A 77 26.24 5.42 -6.03
C GLY A 77 27.05 4.25 -5.45
N GLY A 78 26.84 3.89 -4.17
CA GLY A 78 27.51 2.78 -3.50
C GLY A 78 26.88 1.41 -3.81
N SER A 79 27.54 0.33 -3.38
CA SER A 79 27.01 -1.03 -3.46
C SER A 79 26.13 -1.32 -2.25
N PRO A 80 24.80 -1.44 -2.40
CA PRO A 80 23.93 -1.78 -1.29
C PRO A 80 24.07 -3.25 -0.91
N GLN A 81 23.69 -3.59 0.32
CA GLN A 81 23.72 -4.94 0.84
C GLN A 81 22.31 -5.47 1.05
N LEU A 82 22.07 -6.74 0.76
CA LEU A 82 20.80 -7.37 1.13
C LEU A 82 20.72 -7.51 2.65
N LYS A 83 19.66 -6.94 3.24
CA LYS A 83 19.31 -7.10 4.65
C LYS A 83 17.89 -7.64 4.77
N GLU A 84 17.66 -8.46 5.78
CA GLU A 84 16.31 -8.91 6.12
C GLU A 84 15.51 -7.72 6.68
N THR A 85 14.30 -7.54 6.19
CA THR A 85 13.32 -6.61 6.73
C THR A 85 11.97 -7.31 6.84
N SER A 86 11.12 -6.84 7.74
CA SER A 86 9.74 -7.31 7.89
C SER A 86 8.72 -6.22 7.58
N HIS A 87 7.57 -6.65 7.06
CA HIS A 87 6.43 -5.80 6.84
C HIS A 87 5.15 -6.50 7.29
N TRP A 88 4.18 -5.72 7.75
CA TRP A 88 2.83 -6.21 7.98
C TRP A 88 2.04 -6.17 6.68
N TYR A 89 1.30 -7.24 6.42
CA TYR A 89 0.46 -7.41 5.24
C TYR A 89 -1.01 -7.51 5.65
N PHE A 90 -1.86 -6.79 4.92
CA PHE A 90 -3.29 -7.00 4.95
C PHE A 90 -3.65 -8.12 3.96
N PRO A 91 -4.39 -9.16 4.39
CA PRO A 91 -4.66 -10.34 3.56
C PRO A 91 -5.84 -10.07 2.61
N LEU A 92 -5.68 -9.10 1.70
CA LEU A 92 -6.73 -8.61 0.80
C LEU A 92 -7.40 -9.74 0.01
N GLY A 93 -6.64 -10.77 -0.37
CA GLY A 93 -7.16 -11.96 -1.04
C GLY A 93 -8.31 -12.66 -0.30
N LYS A 94 -8.27 -12.69 1.03
CA LYS A 94 -9.33 -13.29 1.85
C LYS A 94 -10.67 -12.55 1.78
N TYR A 95 -10.67 -11.31 1.29
CA TYR A 95 -11.86 -10.47 1.22
C TYR A 95 -12.44 -10.36 -0.19
N GLN A 96 -11.84 -11.03 -1.19
CA GLN A 96 -12.24 -10.89 -2.60
C GLN A 96 -13.73 -11.18 -2.82
N GLU A 97 -14.25 -12.31 -2.36
CA GLU A 97 -15.66 -12.68 -2.55
C GLU A 97 -16.62 -11.63 -1.98
N ARG A 98 -16.31 -11.09 -0.79
CA ARG A 98 -17.09 -10.02 -0.16
C ARG A 98 -17.03 -8.73 -0.98
N LEU A 99 -15.87 -8.41 -1.54
CA LEU A 99 -15.67 -7.22 -2.37
C LEU A 99 -16.39 -7.35 -3.71
N GLU A 100 -16.35 -8.52 -4.35
CA GLU A 100 -17.13 -8.80 -5.57
C GLU A 100 -18.62 -8.56 -5.31
N LYS A 101 -19.16 -9.13 -4.22
CA LYS A 101 -20.55 -8.90 -3.83
C LYS A 101 -20.84 -7.41 -3.58
N PHE A 102 -19.95 -6.70 -2.89
CA PHE A 102 -20.10 -5.27 -2.64
C PHE A 102 -20.20 -4.46 -3.94
N ILE A 103 -19.37 -4.78 -4.95
CA ILE A 103 -19.40 -4.12 -6.25
C ILE A 103 -20.71 -4.39 -6.99
N ASP A 104 -21.21 -5.63 -6.95
CA ASP A 104 -22.49 -5.99 -7.57
C ASP A 104 -23.66 -5.26 -6.90
N ASP A 105 -23.73 -5.27 -5.56
CA ASP A 105 -24.75 -4.55 -4.79
C ASP A 105 -24.70 -3.03 -5.06
N ALA A 106 -23.48 -2.45 -5.11
CA ALA A 106 -23.29 -1.03 -5.40
C ALA A 106 -23.72 -0.66 -6.83
N ASN A 107 -23.48 -1.55 -7.79
CA ASN A 107 -23.92 -1.36 -9.16
C ASN A 107 -25.46 -1.41 -9.27
N GLU A 108 -26.10 -2.40 -8.66
CA GLU A 108 -27.57 -2.52 -8.64
C GLU A 108 -28.21 -1.27 -8.01
N LYS A 109 -27.66 -0.80 -6.89
CA LYS A 109 -28.20 0.34 -6.15
C LYS A 109 -27.96 1.70 -6.83
N PHE A 110 -26.78 1.89 -7.44
CA PHE A 110 -26.33 3.22 -7.87
C PHE A 110 -26.03 3.36 -9.36
N GLY A 111 -26.07 2.28 -10.14
CA GLY A 111 -25.78 2.28 -11.59
C GLY A 111 -24.36 2.74 -11.89
N TRP A 112 -23.36 2.00 -11.42
CA TRP A 112 -21.96 2.36 -11.63
C TRP A 112 -21.58 2.32 -13.11
N LYS A 113 -20.65 3.19 -13.50
CA LYS A 113 -20.19 3.26 -14.90
C LYS A 113 -19.50 1.95 -15.28
N ASN A 114 -19.79 1.44 -16.48
CA ASN A 114 -19.24 0.17 -16.99
C ASN A 114 -17.71 0.10 -16.90
N ASN A 115 -16.99 1.20 -17.15
CA ASN A 115 -15.53 1.22 -17.06
C ASN A 115 -15.01 0.95 -15.64
N VAL A 116 -15.73 1.37 -14.59
CA VAL A 116 -15.38 1.09 -13.19
C VAL A 116 -15.58 -0.38 -12.88
N LEU A 117 -16.70 -0.95 -13.33
CA LEU A 117 -17.02 -2.37 -13.13
C LEU A 117 -16.00 -3.28 -13.81
N GLN A 118 -15.68 -3.00 -15.08
CA GLN A 118 -14.68 -3.77 -15.83
C GLN A 118 -13.28 -3.64 -15.21
N TYR A 119 -12.93 -2.45 -14.71
CA TYR A 119 -11.67 -2.25 -14.00
C TYR A 119 -11.59 -3.14 -12.75
N CYS A 120 -12.63 -3.16 -11.90
CA CYS A 120 -12.66 -4.02 -10.71
C CYS A 120 -12.63 -5.51 -11.07
N LYS A 121 -13.38 -5.94 -12.10
CA LYS A 121 -13.38 -7.33 -12.59
C LYS A 121 -12.01 -7.79 -13.05
N GLY A 122 -11.20 -6.91 -13.64
CA GLY A 122 -9.81 -7.21 -13.99
C GLY A 122 -9.00 -7.62 -12.77
N TRP A 123 -9.05 -6.83 -11.70
CA TRP A 123 -8.35 -7.13 -10.44
C TRP A 123 -8.83 -8.44 -9.80
N PHE A 124 -10.12 -8.72 -9.84
CA PHE A 124 -10.68 -9.95 -9.29
C PHE A 124 -10.29 -11.19 -10.10
N LYS A 125 -10.24 -11.07 -11.44
CA LYS A 125 -9.79 -12.14 -12.33
C LYS A 125 -8.35 -12.56 -12.06
N ASP A 126 -7.47 -11.61 -11.76
CA ASP A 126 -6.06 -11.88 -11.43
C ASP A 126 -5.88 -12.47 -10.02
N GLY A 127 -6.90 -12.36 -9.17
CA GLY A 127 -6.88 -12.77 -7.78
C GLY A 127 -6.19 -11.73 -6.89
N LEU A 128 -6.92 -11.22 -5.89
CA LEU A 128 -6.37 -10.26 -4.95
C LEU A 128 -5.27 -10.92 -4.09
N LYS A 129 -4.11 -10.28 -4.04
CA LYS A 129 -2.94 -10.71 -3.27
C LYS A 129 -2.85 -9.92 -1.97
N ASP A 130 -2.19 -10.49 -0.98
CA ASP A 130 -1.83 -9.77 0.25
C ASP A 130 -1.05 -8.49 -0.09
N ARG A 131 -1.37 -7.40 0.60
CA ARG A 131 -0.75 -6.09 0.38
C ARG A 131 -0.02 -5.65 1.64
N ALA A 132 1.26 -5.33 1.51
CA ALA A 132 2.02 -4.74 2.61
C ALA A 132 1.42 -3.37 2.98
N VAL A 133 1.14 -3.16 4.27
CA VAL A 133 0.62 -1.91 4.83
C VAL A 133 1.72 -1.07 5.49
N THR A 134 2.96 -1.53 5.49
CA THR A 134 4.13 -0.83 6.03
C THR A 134 5.26 -0.74 5.01
N ARG A 135 6.16 0.23 5.20
CA ARG A 135 7.36 0.46 4.40
C ARG A 135 8.52 0.88 5.29
N ASP A 136 9.74 0.58 4.85
CA ASP A 136 10.98 1.08 5.45
C ASP A 136 11.21 2.51 4.97
N LEU A 137 10.67 3.49 5.71
CA LEU A 137 10.69 4.90 5.36
C LEU A 137 10.77 5.74 6.62
N GLU A 138 11.68 6.71 6.61
CA GLU A 138 11.74 7.71 7.67
C GLU A 138 10.58 8.71 7.58
N TRP A 139 10.21 9.12 6.36
CA TRP A 139 9.10 10.03 6.13
C TRP A 139 7.77 9.30 5.99
N GLY A 140 6.85 9.57 6.91
CA GLY A 140 5.49 9.05 6.90
C GLY A 140 4.92 8.88 8.31
N VAL A 141 3.72 8.32 8.40
CA VAL A 141 3.12 7.99 9.69
C VAL A 141 3.83 6.78 10.29
N LYS A 142 4.47 6.95 11.44
CA LYS A 142 5.18 5.87 12.13
C LYS A 142 4.22 4.75 12.54
N VAL A 143 4.66 3.51 12.33
CA VAL A 143 3.91 2.31 12.74
C VAL A 143 3.86 2.27 14.27
N PRO A 144 2.68 2.05 14.89
CA PRO A 144 2.56 2.21 16.34
C PRO A 144 2.81 0.89 17.08
N LEU A 145 3.96 0.26 16.82
CA LEU A 145 4.45 -0.97 17.45
C LEU A 145 5.91 -0.79 17.87
N ASP A 146 6.31 -1.36 19.01
CA ASP A 146 7.68 -1.22 19.50
C ASP A 146 8.71 -1.90 18.56
N SER A 147 8.32 -2.99 17.89
CA SER A 147 9.16 -3.71 16.92
C SER A 147 9.22 -3.07 15.52
N SER A 148 8.70 -1.86 15.35
CA SER A 148 8.53 -1.23 14.04
C SER A 148 9.40 0.01 13.81
N GLU A 149 10.53 0.10 14.52
CA GLU A 149 11.51 1.16 14.32
C GLU A 149 11.94 1.28 12.84
N GLY A 150 12.07 2.52 12.34
CA GLY A 150 12.37 2.80 10.94
C GLY A 150 11.21 2.54 9.96
N LYS A 151 10.02 2.13 10.43
CA LYS A 151 8.87 1.79 9.57
C LYS A 151 7.77 2.84 9.63
N ALA A 152 7.19 3.10 8.47
CA ALA A 152 6.00 3.93 8.30
C ALA A 152 4.83 3.14 7.69
N LEU A 153 3.60 3.58 7.95
CA LEU A 153 2.43 3.10 7.23
C LEU A 153 2.57 3.44 5.75
N TYR A 154 2.27 2.48 4.89
CA TYR A 154 2.35 2.68 3.46
C TYR A 154 1.20 3.58 3.00
N VAL A 155 1.52 4.56 2.14
CA VAL A 155 0.60 5.62 1.71
C VAL A 155 -0.75 5.11 1.19
N TRP A 156 -0.81 3.98 0.47
CA TRP A 156 -2.10 3.46 0.00
C TRP A 156 -3.05 3.12 1.14
N PHE A 157 -2.52 2.66 2.27
CA PHE A 157 -3.30 2.25 3.44
C PHE A 157 -3.77 3.47 4.24
N GLU A 158 -2.94 4.49 4.40
CA GLU A 158 -3.30 5.66 5.20
C GLU A 158 -4.02 6.77 4.43
N ALA A 159 -3.75 6.95 3.13
CA ALA A 159 -4.25 8.09 2.36
C ALA A 159 -5.78 8.09 2.25
N VAL A 160 -6.40 6.93 2.06
CA VAL A 160 -7.87 6.79 1.99
C VAL A 160 -8.54 7.12 3.33
N LEU A 161 -7.82 6.97 4.44
CA LEU A 161 -8.26 7.37 5.79
C LEU A 161 -8.02 8.86 6.07
N GLY A 162 -7.32 9.55 5.16
CA GLY A 162 -7.10 10.98 5.17
C GLY A 162 -8.41 11.76 5.06
N TYR A 163 -9.39 11.28 4.28
CA TYR A 163 -10.70 11.93 4.14
C TYR A 163 -11.46 12.01 5.48
N ILE A 164 -11.43 10.93 6.25
CA ILE A 164 -12.04 10.87 7.59
C ILE A 164 -11.29 11.78 8.55
N SER A 165 -9.95 11.77 8.49
CA SER A 165 -9.10 12.59 9.35
C SER A 165 -9.27 14.09 9.08
N ALA A 166 -9.39 14.49 7.81
CA ALA A 166 -9.67 15.87 7.41
C ALA A 166 -11.06 16.32 7.88
N THR A 167 -12.06 15.45 7.76
CA THR A 167 -13.42 15.74 8.27
C THR A 167 -13.40 15.91 9.79
N LYS A 168 -12.67 15.08 10.53
CA LYS A 168 -12.48 15.26 11.98
C LYS A 168 -11.83 16.60 12.32
N GLU A 169 -10.79 17.00 11.60
CA GLU A 169 -10.13 18.28 11.86
C GLU A 169 -11.07 19.47 11.59
N LEU A 170 -11.93 19.38 10.56
CA LEU A 170 -12.96 20.39 10.29
C LEU A 170 -13.92 20.59 11.48
N PHE A 171 -14.32 19.51 12.14
CA PHE A 171 -15.28 19.55 13.26
C PHE A 171 -14.63 19.80 14.64
N LYS A 172 -13.31 19.62 14.76
CA LYS A 172 -12.58 19.67 16.04
C LYS A 172 -12.87 20.90 16.91
N ASN A 173 -13.04 22.07 16.30
CA ASN A 173 -13.27 23.34 17.00
C ASN A 173 -14.73 23.85 16.84
N LYS A 174 -15.66 22.99 16.39
CA LYS A 174 -17.09 23.30 16.30
C LYS A 174 -17.79 23.01 17.63
N GLU A 175 -19.02 23.49 17.77
CA GLU A 175 -19.85 23.24 18.96
C GLU A 175 -20.05 21.74 19.22
N ASN A 176 -20.17 20.96 18.14
CA ASN A 176 -20.22 19.50 18.21
C ASN A 176 -19.02 18.87 17.46
N PRO A 177 -17.91 18.57 18.16
CA PRO A 177 -16.75 17.93 17.55
C PRO A 177 -16.99 16.52 17.01
N ASP A 178 -18.09 15.87 17.37
CA ASP A 178 -18.42 14.50 16.99
C ASP A 178 -19.31 14.40 15.74
N GLU A 179 -19.79 15.53 15.22
CA GLU A 179 -20.67 15.62 14.04
C GLU A 179 -20.02 15.05 12.77
N TRP A 180 -18.69 14.93 12.70
CA TRP A 180 -18.01 14.20 11.62
C TRP A 180 -18.51 12.74 11.47
N LYS A 181 -19.04 12.13 12.54
CA LYS A 181 -19.58 10.76 12.52
C LYS A 181 -20.80 10.67 11.62
N ASP A 182 -21.64 11.71 11.55
CA ASP A 182 -22.85 11.69 10.73
C ASP A 182 -22.50 11.54 9.23
N TYR A 183 -21.36 12.11 8.82
CA TYR A 183 -20.86 12.02 7.45
C TYR A 183 -20.20 10.67 7.11
N TRP A 184 -19.63 9.97 8.08
CA TRP A 184 -18.82 8.75 7.82
C TRP A 184 -19.42 7.46 8.40
N GLN A 185 -20.40 7.58 9.28
CA GLN A 185 -21.05 6.48 10.00
C GLN A 185 -22.59 6.58 9.95
N GLY A 186 -23.14 7.65 9.37
CA GLY A 186 -24.58 7.79 9.17
C GLY A 186 -25.11 6.88 8.07
N GLU A 187 -26.18 6.15 8.36
CA GLU A 187 -26.80 5.19 7.42
C GLU A 187 -27.39 5.86 6.16
N ASN A 188 -27.80 7.11 6.28
CA ASN A 188 -28.39 7.90 5.20
C ASN A 188 -27.35 8.68 4.39
N THR A 189 -26.06 8.55 4.72
CA THR A 189 -25.01 9.32 4.04
C THR A 189 -24.62 8.66 2.73
N ARG A 190 -24.63 9.46 1.65
CA ARG A 190 -24.14 9.03 0.34
C ARG A 190 -22.69 9.48 0.15
N TYR A 191 -21.78 8.52 0.11
CA TYR A 191 -20.38 8.77 -0.26
C TYR A 191 -20.23 8.94 -1.78
N ILE A 192 -19.57 10.02 -2.21
CA ILE A 192 -19.28 10.31 -3.61
C ILE A 192 -17.80 10.67 -3.74
N ALA A 193 -17.05 9.89 -4.52
CA ALA A 193 -15.63 10.13 -4.78
C ALA A 193 -15.42 10.63 -6.21
N PHE A 194 -14.88 11.85 -6.34
CA PHE A 194 -14.42 12.38 -7.63
C PHE A 194 -12.95 12.04 -7.82
N ILE A 195 -12.68 11.07 -8.67
CA ILE A 195 -11.35 10.46 -8.81
C ILE A 195 -10.97 10.25 -10.28
N GLY A 196 -9.66 10.23 -10.53
CA GLY A 196 -9.11 9.75 -11.81
C GLY A 196 -9.18 8.22 -11.93
N LYS A 197 -9.05 7.70 -13.15
CA LYS A 197 -9.15 6.26 -13.45
C LYS A 197 -8.21 5.41 -12.58
N ASP A 198 -6.98 5.86 -12.38
CA ASP A 198 -5.95 5.10 -11.65
C ASP A 198 -6.23 5.01 -10.15
N ASN A 199 -7.18 5.79 -9.65
CA ASN A 199 -7.59 5.77 -8.24
C ASN A 199 -8.78 4.85 -7.96
N ILE A 200 -9.38 4.22 -8.98
CA ILE A 200 -10.55 3.36 -8.81
C ILE A 200 -10.27 2.27 -7.77
N VAL A 201 -9.14 1.56 -7.89
CA VAL A 201 -8.77 0.47 -6.95
C VAL A 201 -8.78 0.92 -5.49
N PHE A 202 -8.32 2.15 -5.21
CA PHE A 202 -8.21 2.68 -3.85
C PHE A 202 -9.55 3.05 -3.23
N HIS A 203 -10.62 3.15 -4.03
CA HIS A 203 -11.95 3.60 -3.58
C HIS A 203 -13.02 2.52 -3.73
N THR A 204 -12.69 1.38 -4.34
CA THR A 204 -13.64 0.30 -4.58
C THR A 204 -13.19 -1.06 -4.03
N ILE A 205 -11.87 -1.29 -3.89
CA ILE A 205 -11.31 -2.59 -3.48
C ILE A 205 -10.54 -2.46 -2.16
N ILE A 206 -9.64 -1.48 -2.08
CA ILE A 206 -8.85 -1.12 -0.88
C ILE A 206 -9.74 -0.49 0.18
#